data_AF-W9YCI7-F1
#
_entry.id   AF-W9YCI7-F1
#
_cell.length_a   1.000
_cell.length_b   1.000
_cell.length_c   1.000
_cell.angle_alpha   90.00
_cell.angle_beta   90.00
_cell.angle_gamma   90.00
#
_symmetry.space_group_name_H-M   'P 1'
#
loop_
_entity.id
_entity.type
_entity.pdbx_description
1 polymer ?
#
loop_
_entity_poly.entity_id
_entity_poly.type
_entity_poly.pdbx_seq_one_letter_code
_entity_poly.pdbx_strand_id
1 'polypeptide(L)'
;MSTPTQQPSALNVGVPNLPYFTPAHIANPGTPTQISADTPTLFTPLKIRSKTLRNRIIVAPMCQYSTAAFGPDIGKLTDWHVATLGHYAIKGAALVIIEATGVQPNGRISPNCPGLWSDEQIAGVRRVSDFVKSQGALSGIQLAHAGRKASSSASWVAAAVETKRPTVRSDRDVGGWPDDVVGPMGGLEETWDGKGLAEDGIFWPPRQLSVAEVQQVVKAFGESARRAVEAGIDVIEIHAAHGYLIHQFLSPVTNRRTDQYGGSFENRTRLLVEIIQSIRAHIPDTTPLFLRVSSTEWLEGTAPAEKWGSWDVESTIQLARLLPSLGVDFLDVSSGGNHPLQRVNMFASKDYQIKIANQIRQAIKAADLKLLIGAVGLITEPEQARDIVEDGHAHAHGVDRSIGEEAAAANELTDAKGGKEPLADAILVARQFLREPEWVLKVAWKLGVDVAWPNQFLRVRFPKL
;
A
#
# COMPACT_ATOMS: atom_id res chain seq x y z
N MET A 1 8.29 -24.44 45.35
CA MET A 1 9.45 -24.70 44.47
C MET A 1 9.88 -23.37 43.89
N SER A 2 11.10 -22.92 44.18
CA SER A 2 11.65 -21.68 43.62
C SER A 2 11.84 -21.84 42.12
N THR A 3 11.24 -20.96 41.33
CA THR A 3 11.48 -20.87 39.90
C THR A 3 12.99 -20.70 39.68
N PRO A 4 13.66 -21.51 38.84
CA PRO A 4 15.09 -21.37 38.61
C PRO A 4 15.40 -19.95 38.16
N THR A 5 16.32 -19.28 38.85
CA THR A 5 16.78 -17.94 38.50
C THR A 5 17.41 -18.00 37.11
N GLN A 6 16.72 -17.48 36.10
CA GLN A 6 17.29 -17.35 34.76
C GLN A 6 18.49 -16.40 34.81
N GLN A 7 19.63 -16.84 34.28
CA GLN A 7 20.80 -15.97 34.22
C GLN A 7 20.55 -14.78 33.28
N PRO A 8 20.99 -13.55 33.63
CA PRO A 8 20.79 -12.37 32.78
C PRO A 8 21.28 -12.53 31.34
N SER A 9 22.33 -13.32 31.11
CA SER A 9 22.87 -13.65 29.78
C SER A 9 21.87 -14.37 28.87
N ALA A 10 20.90 -15.09 29.44
CA ALA A 10 19.84 -15.77 28.69
C ALA A 10 18.62 -14.88 28.41
N LEU A 11 18.56 -13.67 28.98
CA LEU A 11 17.38 -12.79 28.91
C LEU A 11 17.46 -11.74 27.78
N ASN A 12 18.66 -11.41 27.30
CA ASN A 12 18.87 -10.41 26.26
C ASN A 12 19.66 -11.01 25.08
N VAL A 13 19.06 -11.99 24.43
CA VAL A 13 19.66 -12.69 23.28
C VAL A 13 19.40 -11.86 22.02
N GLY A 14 20.39 -11.76 21.14
CA GLY A 14 20.25 -11.04 19.88
C GLY A 14 19.42 -11.80 18.85
N VAL A 15 18.75 -11.09 17.95
CA VAL A 15 18.14 -11.71 16.76
C VAL A 15 19.25 -12.35 15.92
N PRO A 16 19.14 -13.64 15.55
CA PRO A 16 20.19 -14.35 14.84
C PRO A 16 20.34 -13.84 13.40
N ASN A 17 21.54 -14.08 12.82
CA ASN A 17 21.85 -13.80 11.42
C ASN A 17 21.80 -12.33 10.99
N LEU A 18 21.87 -11.40 11.93
CA LEU A 18 22.02 -9.96 11.65
C LEU A 18 23.48 -9.52 11.80
N PRO A 19 23.93 -8.52 11.02
CA PRO A 19 25.28 -7.97 11.16
C PRO A 19 25.45 -7.03 12.38
N TYR A 20 24.38 -6.85 13.17
CA TYR A 20 24.36 -6.03 14.38
C TYR A 20 23.50 -6.69 15.46
N PHE A 21 23.73 -6.30 16.72
CA PHE A 21 22.91 -6.74 17.83
C PHE A 21 21.60 -5.94 17.90
N THR A 22 20.47 -6.64 17.97
CA THR A 22 19.20 -6.11 18.46
C THR A 22 18.54 -7.20 19.31
N PRO A 23 17.97 -6.86 20.47
CA PRO A 23 17.30 -7.85 21.31
C PRO A 23 16.20 -8.58 20.55
N ALA A 24 16.21 -9.90 20.62
CA ALA A 24 15.07 -10.71 20.21
C ALA A 24 13.91 -10.46 21.19
N HIS A 25 12.75 -10.16 20.66
CA HIS A 25 11.54 -10.00 21.47
C HIS A 25 11.07 -11.37 21.95
N ILE A 26 10.70 -11.48 23.23
CA ILE A 26 10.10 -12.72 23.76
C ILE A 26 8.76 -12.97 23.08
N ALA A 27 7.96 -11.92 22.98
CA ALA A 27 6.78 -11.84 22.15
C ALA A 27 6.87 -10.58 21.29
N ASN A 28 6.60 -10.73 20.00
CA ASN A 28 6.74 -9.65 19.03
C ASN A 28 5.76 -8.49 19.35
N PRO A 29 6.22 -7.22 19.38
CA PRO A 29 5.38 -6.07 19.70
C PRO A 29 4.03 -6.03 18.96
N GLY A 30 2.95 -5.59 19.60
CA GLY A 30 1.61 -5.54 18.98
C GLY A 30 0.92 -6.90 18.79
N THR A 31 1.53 -8.01 19.21
CA THR A 31 0.86 -9.32 19.31
C THR A 31 0.08 -9.39 20.62
N PRO A 32 -1.19 -9.82 20.64
CA PRO A 32 -1.91 -10.04 21.90
C PRO A 32 -1.19 -11.02 22.82
N THR A 33 -1.17 -10.72 24.12
CA THR A 33 -0.57 -11.63 25.11
C THR A 33 -1.41 -12.89 25.29
N GLN A 34 -2.72 -12.78 25.07
CA GLN A 34 -3.69 -13.88 25.03
C GLN A 34 -4.71 -13.61 23.91
N ILE A 35 -5.14 -14.66 23.23
CA ILE A 35 -6.25 -14.60 22.27
C ILE A 35 -7.42 -15.36 22.89
N SER A 36 -8.56 -14.70 23.01
CA SER A 36 -9.83 -15.23 23.51
C SER A 36 -10.96 -14.92 22.51
N ALA A 37 -12.17 -15.40 22.80
CA ALA A 37 -13.36 -15.03 22.03
C ALA A 37 -13.63 -13.51 22.05
N ASP A 38 -13.15 -12.81 23.09
CA ASP A 38 -13.31 -11.36 23.24
C ASP A 38 -12.17 -10.55 22.63
N THR A 39 -11.20 -11.20 21.96
CA THR A 39 -10.12 -10.47 21.27
C THR A 39 -10.67 -9.91 19.97
N PRO A 40 -10.65 -8.58 19.76
CA PRO A 40 -11.14 -7.99 18.52
C PRO A 40 -10.45 -8.59 17.31
N THR A 41 -11.20 -8.85 16.23
CA THR A 41 -10.66 -9.47 15.02
C THR A 41 -9.45 -8.71 14.48
N LEU A 42 -9.41 -7.39 14.67
CA LEU A 42 -8.26 -6.52 14.37
C LEU A 42 -6.93 -7.00 14.94
N PHE A 43 -6.94 -7.63 16.10
CA PHE A 43 -5.76 -8.17 16.78
C PHE A 43 -5.59 -9.69 16.64
N THR A 44 -6.44 -10.34 15.84
CA THR A 44 -6.27 -11.75 15.52
C THR A 44 -5.30 -11.95 14.34
N PRO A 45 -4.56 -13.07 14.29
CA PRO A 45 -3.66 -13.34 13.18
C PRO A 45 -4.39 -13.56 11.85
N LEU A 46 -3.80 -13.11 10.75
CA LEU A 46 -4.27 -13.40 9.38
C LEU A 46 -3.17 -14.08 8.58
N LYS A 47 -3.40 -15.34 8.19
CA LYS A 47 -2.45 -16.13 7.39
C LYS A 47 -2.67 -15.88 5.90
N ILE A 48 -1.59 -15.54 5.20
CA ILE A 48 -1.56 -15.34 3.75
C ILE A 48 -0.37 -16.15 3.22
N ARG A 49 -0.65 -17.24 2.49
CA ARG A 49 0.37 -18.22 2.06
C ARG A 49 1.24 -18.69 3.24
N SER A 50 2.57 -18.50 3.15
CA SER A 50 3.51 -18.91 4.21
C SER A 50 3.73 -17.85 5.28
N LYS A 51 3.07 -16.69 5.18
CA LYS A 51 3.25 -15.57 6.09
C LYS A 51 2.01 -15.39 6.95
N THR A 52 2.21 -14.91 8.18
CA THR A 52 1.12 -14.64 9.11
C THR A 52 1.28 -13.22 9.63
N LEU A 53 0.28 -12.39 9.37
CA LEU A 53 0.15 -11.11 10.05
C LEU A 53 -0.24 -11.37 11.50
N ARG A 54 0.51 -10.81 12.46
CA ARG A 54 0.24 -10.96 13.90
C ARG A 54 -1.03 -10.25 14.38
N ASN A 55 -1.44 -9.23 13.64
CA ASN A 55 -2.67 -8.46 13.75
C ASN A 55 -3.02 -7.95 12.34
N ARG A 56 -4.20 -7.37 12.14
CA ARG A 56 -4.71 -6.97 10.81
C ARG A 56 -4.37 -5.52 10.45
N ILE A 57 -3.33 -4.95 11.06
CA ILE A 57 -2.90 -3.56 10.86
C ILE A 57 -1.62 -3.51 10.03
N ILE A 58 -1.73 -2.95 8.82
CA ILE A 58 -0.65 -2.85 7.84
C ILE A 58 -0.26 -1.38 7.67
N VAL A 59 1.03 -1.07 7.61
CA VAL A 59 1.51 0.26 7.20
C VAL A 59 1.44 0.35 5.68
N ALA A 60 0.64 1.27 5.17
CA ALA A 60 0.54 1.54 3.74
C ALA A 60 1.85 2.11 3.18
N PRO A 61 2.17 1.87 1.89
CA PRO A 61 3.33 2.48 1.25
C PRO A 61 3.16 4.01 1.18
N MET A 62 4.14 4.73 1.73
CA MET A 62 4.14 6.20 1.79
C MET A 62 5.47 6.75 1.30
N CYS A 63 5.47 7.44 0.15
CA CYS A 63 6.68 8.01 -0.42
C CYS A 63 7.37 8.97 0.55
N GLN A 64 8.64 8.73 0.84
CA GLN A 64 9.49 9.52 1.72
C GLN A 64 10.42 10.45 0.93
N TYR A 65 10.62 10.17 -0.37
CA TYR A 65 11.45 11.00 -1.26
C TYR A 65 12.84 11.30 -0.68
N SER A 66 13.49 10.27 -0.11
CA SER A 66 14.68 10.39 0.74
C SER A 66 15.87 9.54 0.24
N THR A 67 15.96 9.32 -1.07
CA THR A 67 17.12 8.71 -1.74
C THR A 67 17.92 9.74 -2.53
N ALA A 68 19.16 9.40 -2.91
CA ALA A 68 19.99 10.29 -3.70
C ALA A 68 19.38 10.54 -5.10
N ALA A 69 19.38 11.80 -5.54
CA ALA A 69 18.93 12.17 -6.89
C ALA A 69 19.94 11.80 -7.99
N PHE A 70 21.22 11.66 -7.62
CA PHE A 70 22.34 11.44 -8.53
C PHE A 70 23.36 10.45 -7.97
N GLY A 71 24.27 10.03 -8.85
CA GLY A 71 25.47 9.30 -8.47
C GLY A 71 25.20 7.82 -8.14
N PRO A 72 26.20 7.14 -7.56
CA PRO A 72 26.16 5.69 -7.37
C PRO A 72 25.09 5.25 -6.36
N ASP A 73 24.57 6.15 -5.52
CA ASP A 73 23.56 5.84 -4.51
C ASP A 73 22.13 6.13 -4.94
N ILE A 74 21.93 6.42 -6.23
CA ILE A 74 20.61 6.71 -6.79
C ILE A 74 19.60 5.58 -6.53
N GLY A 75 18.45 5.96 -5.99
CA GLY A 75 17.37 5.02 -5.66
C GLY A 75 17.69 4.05 -4.52
N LYS A 76 18.87 4.09 -3.89
CA LYS A 76 19.18 3.22 -2.73
C LYS A 76 18.49 3.74 -1.48
N LEU A 77 17.88 2.83 -0.72
CA LEU A 77 17.32 3.16 0.59
C LEU A 77 18.44 3.59 1.54
N THR A 78 18.16 4.67 2.27
CA THR A 78 19.06 5.32 3.23
C THR A 78 18.63 5.03 4.68
N ASP A 79 19.45 5.48 5.64
CA ASP A 79 19.15 5.38 7.08
C ASP A 79 17.84 6.07 7.48
N TRP A 80 17.35 7.03 6.68
CA TRP A 80 16.00 7.60 6.83
C TRP A 80 14.91 6.50 6.84
N HIS A 81 15.01 5.52 5.94
CA HIS A 81 14.02 4.47 5.78
C HIS A 81 14.11 3.48 6.94
N VAL A 82 15.33 3.19 7.42
CA VAL A 82 15.54 2.36 8.62
C VAL A 82 14.90 3.02 9.83
N ALA A 83 15.16 4.31 10.06
CA ALA A 83 14.60 5.05 11.19
C ALA A 83 13.07 5.12 11.12
N THR A 84 12.51 5.52 9.98
CA THR A 84 11.07 5.75 9.82
C THR A 84 10.27 4.44 9.82
N LEU A 85 10.62 3.50 8.93
CA LEU A 85 9.87 2.24 8.80
C LEU A 85 10.12 1.30 9.98
N GLY A 86 11.33 1.36 10.53
CA GLY A 86 11.67 0.66 11.77
C GLY A 86 10.82 1.12 12.94
N HIS A 87 10.52 2.42 13.05
CA HIS A 87 9.65 2.94 14.12
C HIS A 87 8.27 2.28 14.11
N TYR A 88 7.68 2.09 12.93
CA TYR A 88 6.38 1.43 12.80
C TYR A 88 6.43 -0.04 13.19
N ALA A 89 7.50 -0.74 12.80
CA ALA A 89 7.70 -2.15 13.12
C ALA A 89 7.89 -2.39 14.64
N ILE A 90 8.74 -1.57 15.28
CA ILE A 90 8.98 -1.57 16.73
C ILE A 90 7.65 -1.41 17.48
N LYS A 91 6.76 -0.58 16.96
CA LYS A 91 5.53 -0.19 17.63
C LYS A 91 4.30 -1.00 17.21
N GLY A 92 4.51 -2.18 16.64
CA GLY A 92 3.51 -3.25 16.63
C GLY A 92 2.73 -3.47 15.33
N ALA A 93 3.01 -2.71 14.26
CA ALA A 93 2.40 -2.97 12.95
C ALA A 93 2.75 -4.39 12.44
N ALA A 94 1.79 -5.13 11.88
CA ALA A 94 2.04 -6.52 11.46
C ALA A 94 2.86 -6.61 10.16
N LEU A 95 2.68 -5.65 9.25
CA LEU A 95 3.40 -5.56 7.99
C LEU A 95 3.74 -4.09 7.74
N VAL A 96 5.00 -3.83 7.36
CA VAL A 96 5.46 -2.51 6.95
C VAL A 96 5.84 -2.54 5.47
N ILE A 97 5.09 -1.83 4.63
CA ILE A 97 5.33 -1.80 3.18
C ILE A 97 6.24 -0.61 2.85
N ILE A 98 7.43 -0.91 2.33
CA ILE A 98 8.34 0.09 1.75
C ILE A 98 7.63 0.80 0.59
N GLU A 99 7.83 2.12 0.50
CA GLU A 99 7.17 3.00 -0.47
C GLU A 99 7.32 2.57 -1.94
N ALA A 100 6.52 3.20 -2.80
CA ALA A 100 6.57 3.00 -4.26
C ALA A 100 8.00 3.05 -4.79
N THR A 101 8.52 1.88 -5.15
CA THR A 101 9.90 1.65 -5.56
C THR A 101 9.96 1.41 -7.06
N GLY A 102 10.68 2.28 -7.77
CA GLY A 102 10.77 2.28 -9.22
C GLY A 102 11.41 0.99 -9.76
N VAL A 103 10.73 0.31 -10.67
CA VAL A 103 11.27 -0.89 -11.36
C VAL A 103 12.24 -0.54 -12.49
N GLN A 104 12.20 0.71 -12.94
CA GLN A 104 13.12 1.32 -13.91
C GLN A 104 13.52 2.71 -13.40
N PRO A 105 14.69 3.25 -13.82
CA PRO A 105 15.13 4.59 -13.40
C PRO A 105 14.11 5.69 -13.68
N ASN A 106 13.46 5.66 -14.85
CA ASN A 106 12.42 6.59 -15.29
C ASN A 106 11.02 6.28 -14.71
N GLY A 107 10.87 5.12 -14.05
CA GLY A 107 9.64 4.70 -13.39
C GLY A 107 9.42 5.32 -12.00
N ARG A 108 10.36 6.12 -11.50
CA ARG A 108 10.22 6.83 -10.24
C ARG A 108 9.22 7.98 -10.33
N ILE A 109 8.65 8.42 -9.22
CA ILE A 109 7.81 9.64 -9.18
C ILE A 109 8.71 10.87 -9.21
N SER A 110 9.71 10.91 -8.33
CA SER A 110 10.70 11.97 -8.21
C SER A 110 12.13 11.44 -8.30
N PRO A 111 13.13 12.31 -8.52
CA PRO A 111 14.54 11.93 -8.43
C PRO A 111 14.94 11.27 -7.10
N ASN A 112 14.25 11.61 -6.00
CA ASN A 112 14.54 11.09 -4.67
C ASN A 112 13.69 9.87 -4.27
N CYS A 113 12.87 9.33 -5.18
CA CYS A 113 12.16 8.07 -4.93
C CYS A 113 13.11 6.86 -5.02
N PRO A 114 12.84 5.79 -4.25
CA PRO A 114 13.66 4.60 -4.29
C PRO A 114 13.51 3.80 -5.58
N GLY A 115 14.47 2.91 -5.80
CA GLY A 115 14.60 2.07 -6.97
C GLY A 115 14.95 0.63 -6.63
N LEU A 116 14.56 -0.29 -7.51
CA LEU A 116 15.00 -1.69 -7.47
C LEU A 116 15.22 -2.25 -8.88
N TRP A 117 15.80 -1.43 -9.76
CA TRP A 117 16.11 -1.77 -11.15
C TRP A 117 17.48 -2.45 -11.32
N SER A 118 18.35 -2.38 -10.30
CA SER A 118 19.73 -2.85 -10.29
C SER A 118 20.04 -3.62 -9.00
N ASP A 119 21.00 -4.53 -9.07
CA ASP A 119 21.47 -5.30 -7.91
C ASP A 119 22.13 -4.40 -6.85
N GLU A 120 22.61 -3.21 -7.24
CA GLU A 120 23.19 -2.21 -6.34
C GLU A 120 22.20 -1.71 -5.26
N GLN A 121 20.89 -1.86 -5.48
CA GLN A 121 19.85 -1.45 -4.53
C GLN A 121 19.49 -2.54 -3.51
N ILE A 122 19.91 -3.79 -3.73
CA ILE A 122 19.57 -4.94 -2.86
C ILE A 122 20.04 -4.71 -1.44
N ALA A 123 21.26 -4.21 -1.23
CA ALA A 123 21.82 -4.01 0.10
C ALA A 123 21.00 -3.00 0.94
N GLY A 124 20.51 -1.92 0.32
CA GLY A 124 19.66 -0.93 0.99
C GLY A 124 18.30 -1.51 1.38
N VAL A 125 17.67 -2.27 0.47
CA VAL A 125 16.41 -2.98 0.75
C VAL A 125 16.59 -4.02 1.86
N ARG A 126 17.68 -4.80 1.81
CA ARG A 126 17.99 -5.81 2.82
C ARG A 126 18.14 -5.19 4.20
N ARG A 127 18.88 -4.08 4.30
CA ARG A 127 19.09 -3.38 5.58
C ARG A 127 17.78 -2.93 6.23
N VAL A 128 16.84 -2.40 5.44
CA VAL A 128 15.51 -2.02 5.94
C VAL A 128 14.69 -3.26 6.31
N SER A 129 14.70 -4.29 5.46
CA SER A 129 13.96 -5.53 5.68
C SER A 129 14.40 -6.25 6.95
N ASP A 130 15.71 -6.42 7.13
CA ASP A 130 16.34 -7.02 8.29
C ASP A 130 15.94 -6.29 9.58
N PHE A 131 15.95 -4.95 9.56
CA PHE A 131 15.52 -4.17 10.73
C PHE A 131 14.03 -4.37 11.02
N VAL A 132 13.14 -4.21 10.04
CA VAL A 132 11.69 -4.40 10.22
C VAL A 132 11.39 -5.80 10.81
N LYS A 133 12.01 -6.84 10.25
CA LYS A 133 11.80 -8.23 10.67
C LYS A 133 12.39 -8.54 12.03
N SER A 134 13.51 -7.90 12.39
CA SER A 134 14.08 -8.01 13.74
C SER A 134 13.14 -7.51 14.84
N GLN A 135 12.14 -6.68 14.49
CA GLN A 135 11.12 -6.16 15.40
C GLN A 135 9.79 -6.96 15.32
N GLY A 136 9.80 -8.10 14.62
CA GLY A 136 8.69 -9.04 14.53
C GLY A 136 7.58 -8.67 13.54
N ALA A 137 7.73 -7.58 12.77
CA ALA A 137 6.84 -7.26 11.66
C ALA A 137 7.28 -8.00 10.39
N LEU A 138 6.37 -8.23 9.46
CA LEU A 138 6.73 -8.58 8.09
C LEU A 138 7.24 -7.34 7.34
N SER A 139 8.18 -7.55 6.43
CA SER A 139 8.66 -6.50 5.53
C SER A 139 8.06 -6.66 4.14
N GLY A 140 7.36 -5.62 3.66
CA GLY A 140 6.80 -5.56 2.32
C GLY A 140 7.47 -4.51 1.45
N ILE A 141 7.28 -4.59 0.13
CA ILE A 141 7.69 -3.55 -0.82
C ILE A 141 6.61 -3.33 -1.88
N GLN A 142 6.34 -2.07 -2.21
CA GLN A 142 5.47 -1.74 -3.33
C GLN A 142 6.32 -1.46 -4.58
N LEU A 143 6.22 -2.31 -5.60
CA LEU A 143 6.87 -2.11 -6.90
C LEU A 143 6.01 -1.19 -7.79
N ALA A 144 6.63 -0.20 -8.41
CA ALA A 144 5.91 0.87 -9.09
C ALA A 144 6.60 1.36 -10.37
N HIS A 145 5.78 1.97 -11.24
CA HIS A 145 6.23 2.81 -12.34
C HIS A 145 5.29 4.02 -12.48
N ALA A 146 5.78 5.25 -12.34
CA ALA A 146 4.95 6.45 -12.25
C ALA A 146 4.32 6.89 -13.58
N GLY A 147 4.88 6.46 -14.71
CA GLY A 147 4.33 6.75 -16.05
C GLY A 147 4.26 8.26 -16.28
N ARG A 148 3.13 8.78 -16.78
CA ARG A 148 2.97 10.23 -17.10
C ARG A 148 3.04 11.20 -15.91
N LYS A 149 3.17 10.68 -14.69
CA LYS A 149 3.37 11.46 -13.45
C LYS A 149 4.81 11.40 -12.94
N ALA A 150 5.71 10.74 -13.67
CA ALA A 150 7.13 10.65 -13.36
C ALA A 150 7.84 11.99 -13.51
N SER A 151 9.09 12.05 -13.02
CA SER A 151 9.96 13.23 -13.10
C SER A 151 9.31 14.49 -12.53
N SER A 152 8.70 14.36 -11.34
CA SER A 152 8.09 15.45 -10.58
C SER A 152 8.71 15.57 -9.20
N SER A 153 8.67 16.75 -8.60
CA SER A 153 9.32 17.04 -7.33
C SER A 153 8.48 16.60 -6.14
N ALA A 154 9.15 16.28 -5.02
CA ALA A 154 8.47 16.04 -3.76
C ALA A 154 7.66 17.28 -3.34
N SER A 155 6.54 17.06 -2.65
CA SER A 155 5.56 18.12 -2.37
C SER A 155 6.12 19.26 -1.51
N TRP A 156 7.01 19.00 -0.55
CA TRP A 156 7.64 20.09 0.22
C TRP A 156 8.69 20.86 -0.58
N VAL A 157 9.36 20.22 -1.55
CA VAL A 157 10.28 20.88 -2.47
C VAL A 157 9.49 21.81 -3.38
N ALA A 158 8.38 21.31 -3.95
CA ALA A 158 7.48 22.11 -4.77
C ALA A 158 6.86 23.29 -3.98
N ALA A 159 6.50 23.07 -2.71
CA ALA A 159 5.96 24.12 -1.84
C ALA A 159 6.99 25.20 -1.47
N ALA A 160 8.29 24.86 -1.51
CA ALA A 160 9.38 25.81 -1.28
C ALA A 160 9.67 26.70 -2.49
N VAL A 161 9.21 26.31 -3.68
CA VAL A 161 9.23 27.17 -4.87
C VAL A 161 8.11 28.22 -4.75
N GLU A 162 8.38 29.47 -5.17
CA GLU A 162 7.49 30.64 -5.00
C GLU A 162 6.03 30.45 -5.45
N THR A 163 5.78 29.43 -6.28
CA THR A 163 4.48 29.17 -6.89
C THR A 163 3.48 28.41 -6.00
N LYS A 164 3.86 27.93 -4.80
CA LYS A 164 3.01 27.16 -3.86
C LYS A 164 2.24 26.00 -4.51
N ARG A 165 2.82 25.38 -5.55
CA ARG A 165 2.18 24.28 -6.29
C ARG A 165 2.33 22.97 -5.50
N PRO A 166 1.36 22.03 -5.60
CA PRO A 166 1.44 20.76 -4.89
C PRO A 166 2.58 19.86 -5.40
N THR A 167 3.02 20.09 -6.63
CA THR A 167 4.18 19.49 -7.27
C THR A 167 4.70 20.43 -8.36
N VAL A 168 5.93 20.22 -8.81
CA VAL A 168 6.54 20.88 -9.97
C VAL A 168 7.34 19.87 -10.77
N ARG A 169 7.59 20.15 -12.05
CA ARG A 169 8.49 19.37 -12.89
C ARG A 169 9.87 19.27 -12.26
N SER A 170 10.49 18.09 -12.36
CA SER A 170 11.92 17.93 -12.10
C SER A 170 12.64 17.89 -13.43
N ASP A 171 13.54 18.83 -13.64
CA ASP A 171 14.44 18.89 -14.80
C ASP A 171 15.75 18.14 -14.54
N ARG A 172 16.59 18.01 -15.56
CA ARG A 172 17.88 17.28 -15.49
C ARG A 172 18.82 17.80 -14.41
N ASP A 173 18.79 19.11 -14.16
CA ASP A 173 19.60 19.81 -13.16
C ASP A 173 19.31 19.37 -11.72
N VAL A 174 18.11 18.89 -11.44
CA VAL A 174 17.69 18.31 -10.16
C VAL A 174 17.51 16.79 -10.20
N GLY A 175 17.93 16.15 -11.29
CA GLY A 175 17.95 14.69 -11.44
C GLY A 175 16.71 14.11 -12.11
N GLY A 176 15.89 14.96 -12.72
CA GLY A 176 14.75 14.60 -13.54
C GLY A 176 15.14 14.09 -14.94
N TRP A 177 14.14 13.60 -15.66
CA TRP A 177 14.24 12.97 -16.98
C TRP A 177 13.09 13.45 -17.89
N PRO A 178 13.07 14.73 -18.29
CA PRO A 178 11.95 15.33 -19.03
C PRO A 178 11.62 14.59 -20.33
N ASP A 179 12.63 14.04 -21.02
CA ASP A 179 12.47 13.36 -22.31
C ASP A 179 12.18 11.85 -22.20
N ASP A 180 12.10 11.30 -20.98
CA ASP A 180 11.88 9.87 -20.72
C ASP A 180 10.70 9.63 -19.77
N VAL A 181 9.77 10.60 -19.71
CA VAL A 181 8.45 10.37 -19.12
C VAL A 181 7.61 9.60 -20.13
N VAL A 182 6.95 8.53 -19.70
CA VAL A 182 6.28 7.58 -20.60
C VAL A 182 4.85 7.27 -20.16
N GLY A 183 4.01 6.84 -21.09
CA GLY A 183 2.62 6.45 -20.82
C GLY A 183 2.01 5.57 -21.90
N PRO A 184 0.75 5.14 -21.72
CA PRO A 184 0.01 4.42 -22.77
C PRO A 184 -0.22 5.28 -24.02
N MET A 185 -0.33 6.60 -23.85
CA MET A 185 -0.42 7.63 -24.89
C MET A 185 0.72 8.64 -24.71
N GLY A 186 1.03 9.44 -25.73
CA GLY A 186 2.05 10.47 -25.66
C GLY A 186 1.70 11.71 -26.47
N GLY A 187 2.34 12.84 -26.14
CA GLY A 187 2.01 14.14 -26.69
C GLY A 187 1.90 15.23 -25.62
N LEU A 188 1.82 16.49 -26.04
CA LEU A 188 1.69 17.64 -25.13
C LEU A 188 0.34 17.60 -24.38
N GLU A 189 -0.71 17.20 -25.08
CA GLU A 189 -2.07 17.02 -24.57
C GLU A 189 -2.18 15.86 -23.56
N GLU A 190 -1.19 14.97 -23.51
CA GLU A 190 -1.22 13.77 -22.67
C GLU A 190 -0.59 13.96 -21.29
N THR A 191 -0.05 15.15 -21.03
CA THR A 191 0.32 15.62 -19.69
C THR A 191 -0.81 15.38 -18.69
N TRP A 192 -0.46 15.01 -17.44
CA TRP A 192 -1.50 14.71 -16.45
C TRP A 192 -2.43 15.90 -16.20
N ASP A 193 -1.91 17.12 -16.22
CA ASP A 193 -2.67 18.36 -16.02
C ASP A 193 -3.31 18.93 -17.29
N GLY A 194 -3.03 18.35 -18.46
CA GLY A 194 -3.51 18.82 -19.76
C GLY A 194 -2.88 20.15 -20.21
N LYS A 195 -1.77 20.57 -19.59
CA LYS A 195 -1.16 21.89 -19.83
C LYS A 195 0.07 21.87 -20.74
N GLY A 196 0.47 20.71 -21.27
CA GLY A 196 1.62 20.59 -22.17
C GLY A 196 2.87 21.16 -21.52
N LEU A 197 3.57 22.09 -22.19
CA LEU A 197 4.75 22.78 -21.66
C LEU A 197 4.46 24.21 -21.19
N ALA A 198 3.20 24.57 -20.93
CA ALA A 198 2.86 25.88 -20.39
C ALA A 198 3.58 26.16 -19.06
N GLU A 199 3.81 27.44 -18.76
CA GLU A 199 4.52 27.92 -17.56
C GLU A 199 3.81 27.50 -16.25
N ASP A 200 2.49 27.37 -16.30
CA ASP A 200 1.65 26.93 -15.20
C ASP A 200 1.37 25.41 -15.18
N GLY A 201 2.03 24.67 -16.08
CA GLY A 201 2.08 23.21 -16.10
C GLY A 201 3.04 22.64 -15.06
N ILE A 202 2.70 21.47 -14.51
CA ILE A 202 3.40 20.81 -13.40
C ILE A 202 3.85 19.38 -13.71
N PHE A 203 3.49 18.84 -14.88
CA PHE A 203 3.95 17.53 -15.37
C PHE A 203 4.60 17.62 -16.75
N TRP A 204 5.54 16.73 -17.02
CA TRP A 204 6.17 16.61 -18.34
C TRP A 204 5.27 15.86 -19.33
N PRO A 205 5.30 16.22 -20.63
CA PRO A 205 4.63 15.45 -21.67
C PRO A 205 5.16 14.01 -21.73
N PRO A 206 4.29 12.99 -21.66
CA PRO A 206 4.74 11.62 -21.82
C PRO A 206 4.99 11.29 -23.29
N ARG A 207 5.89 10.35 -23.54
CA ARG A 207 5.99 9.60 -24.79
C ARG A 207 5.16 8.32 -24.69
N GLN A 208 4.50 7.96 -25.78
CA GLN A 208 3.80 6.68 -25.88
C GLN A 208 4.81 5.52 -25.87
N LEU A 209 4.60 4.54 -24.98
CA LEU A 209 5.37 3.30 -25.00
C LEU A 209 5.06 2.49 -26.26
N SER A 210 6.10 2.00 -26.93
CA SER A 210 5.97 0.94 -27.93
C SER A 210 5.65 -0.40 -27.27
N VAL A 211 5.13 -1.36 -28.04
CA VAL A 211 4.87 -2.73 -27.55
C VAL A 211 6.13 -3.38 -26.95
N ALA A 212 7.30 -3.14 -27.57
CA ALA A 212 8.56 -3.67 -27.06
C ALA A 212 8.94 -3.07 -25.70
N GLU A 213 8.70 -1.77 -25.50
CA GLU A 213 8.97 -1.13 -24.20
C GLU A 213 7.96 -1.55 -23.13
N VAL A 214 6.69 -1.81 -23.51
CA VAL A 214 5.72 -2.43 -22.60
C VAL A 214 6.25 -3.78 -22.07
N GLN A 215 6.82 -4.61 -22.94
CA GLN A 215 7.47 -5.87 -22.54
C GLN A 215 8.70 -5.66 -21.65
N GLN A 216 9.49 -4.60 -21.89
CA GLN A 216 10.60 -4.26 -21.01
C GLN A 216 10.13 -3.85 -19.62
N VAL A 217 9.01 -3.13 -19.51
CA VAL A 217 8.36 -2.83 -18.22
C VAL A 217 7.94 -4.12 -17.51
N VAL A 218 7.27 -5.05 -18.22
CA VAL A 218 6.87 -6.37 -17.67
C VAL A 218 8.08 -7.13 -17.11
N LYS A 219 9.18 -7.17 -17.88
CA LYS A 219 10.43 -7.80 -17.43
C LYS A 219 11.02 -7.10 -16.21
N ALA A 220 11.02 -5.77 -16.19
CA ALA A 220 11.55 -4.99 -15.09
C ALA A 220 10.82 -5.27 -13.77
N PHE A 221 9.48 -5.40 -13.79
CA PHE A 221 8.72 -5.81 -12.60
C PHE A 221 9.14 -7.19 -12.08
N GLY A 222 9.30 -8.19 -12.97
CA GLY A 222 9.77 -9.53 -12.59
C GLY A 222 11.17 -9.52 -11.96
N GLU A 223 12.11 -8.82 -12.58
CA GLU A 223 13.48 -8.70 -12.07
C GLU A 223 13.54 -7.91 -10.75
N SER A 224 12.76 -6.84 -10.59
CA SER A 224 12.65 -6.14 -9.31
C SER A 224 12.04 -7.03 -8.22
N ALA A 225 11.07 -7.89 -8.56
CA ALA A 225 10.52 -8.85 -7.61
C ALA A 225 11.54 -9.91 -7.18
N ARG A 226 12.35 -10.42 -8.12
CA ARG A 226 13.49 -11.30 -7.82
C ARG A 226 14.44 -10.66 -6.81
N ARG A 227 14.84 -9.40 -7.07
CA ARG A 227 15.71 -8.61 -6.17
C ARG A 227 15.08 -8.37 -4.81
N ALA A 228 13.78 -8.12 -4.75
CA ALA A 228 13.07 -7.93 -3.48
C ALA A 228 13.13 -9.19 -2.63
N VAL A 229 12.85 -10.36 -3.21
CA VAL A 229 12.96 -11.65 -2.52
C VAL A 229 14.40 -11.91 -2.08
N GLU A 230 15.38 -11.65 -2.95
CA GLU A 230 16.80 -11.79 -2.61
C GLU A 230 17.18 -10.90 -1.41
N ALA A 231 16.67 -9.67 -1.36
CA ALA A 231 16.84 -8.74 -0.26
C ALA A 231 16.12 -9.14 1.04
N GLY A 232 15.30 -10.20 1.03
CA GLY A 232 14.63 -10.72 2.22
C GLY A 232 13.21 -10.19 2.45
N ILE A 233 12.61 -9.52 1.47
CA ILE A 233 11.22 -9.06 1.50
C ILE A 233 10.26 -10.25 1.64
N ASP A 234 9.28 -10.10 2.53
CA ASP A 234 8.26 -11.11 2.81
C ASP A 234 7.02 -10.98 1.92
N VAL A 235 6.67 -9.77 1.49
CA VAL A 235 5.44 -9.45 0.73
C VAL A 235 5.75 -8.46 -0.40
N ILE A 236 5.23 -8.73 -1.60
CA ILE A 236 5.34 -7.80 -2.74
C ILE A 236 3.97 -7.22 -3.04
N GLU A 237 3.88 -5.91 -3.22
CA GLU A 237 2.68 -5.23 -3.70
C GLU A 237 2.94 -4.61 -5.07
N ILE A 238 2.03 -4.81 -6.03
CA ILE A 238 2.05 -4.16 -7.34
C ILE A 238 1.29 -2.85 -7.25
N HIS A 239 1.89 -1.73 -7.67
CA HIS A 239 1.20 -0.46 -7.71
C HIS A 239 0.45 -0.24 -9.04
N ALA A 240 -0.86 -0.51 -9.05
CA ALA A 240 -1.77 -0.26 -10.18
C ALA A 240 -2.84 0.80 -9.87
N ALA A 241 -2.46 1.83 -9.13
CA ALA A 241 -3.38 2.85 -8.61
C ALA A 241 -2.84 4.27 -8.82
N HIS A 242 -3.58 5.26 -8.32
CA HIS A 242 -3.19 6.67 -8.18
C HIS A 242 -2.77 7.40 -9.46
N GLY A 243 -3.11 6.83 -10.61
CA GLY A 243 -2.81 7.40 -11.92
C GLY A 243 -1.37 7.20 -12.34
N TYR A 244 -0.69 6.20 -11.79
CA TYR A 244 0.62 5.75 -12.26
C TYR A 244 0.48 4.75 -13.41
N LEU A 245 1.58 4.25 -13.97
CA LEU A 245 1.62 3.63 -15.29
C LEU A 245 0.56 2.54 -15.47
N ILE A 246 0.48 1.57 -14.58
CA ILE A 246 -0.49 0.48 -14.73
C ILE A 246 -1.92 1.02 -14.66
N HIS A 247 -2.22 1.94 -13.74
CA HIS A 247 -3.55 2.59 -13.70
C HIS A 247 -3.86 3.37 -14.99
N GLN A 248 -2.85 4.02 -15.57
CA GLN A 248 -3.00 4.73 -16.85
C GLN A 248 -3.40 3.75 -17.97
N PHE A 249 -2.84 2.53 -17.99
CA PHE A 249 -3.24 1.48 -18.93
C PHE A 249 -4.64 0.93 -18.65
N LEU A 250 -5.01 0.79 -17.37
CA LEU A 250 -6.34 0.34 -16.99
C LEU A 250 -7.43 1.32 -17.45
N SER A 251 -7.24 2.62 -17.31
CA SER A 251 -8.29 3.60 -17.62
C SER A 251 -8.45 3.86 -19.13
N PRO A 252 -9.68 3.84 -19.67
CA PRO A 252 -9.92 4.20 -21.07
C PRO A 252 -9.76 5.70 -21.35
N VAL A 253 -9.76 6.56 -20.33
CA VAL A 253 -9.48 8.00 -20.47
C VAL A 253 -8.02 8.22 -20.86
N THR A 254 -7.11 7.50 -20.22
CA THR A 254 -5.67 7.64 -20.45
C THR A 254 -5.11 6.63 -21.43
N ASN A 255 -5.78 5.51 -21.66
CA ASN A 255 -5.37 4.49 -22.63
C ASN A 255 -6.36 4.39 -23.79
N ARG A 256 -6.03 5.12 -24.85
CA ARG A 256 -6.75 5.13 -26.13
C ARG A 256 -5.99 4.39 -27.23
N ARG A 257 -5.10 3.46 -26.85
CA ARG A 257 -4.33 2.68 -27.81
C ARG A 257 -5.25 1.80 -28.65
N THR A 258 -4.83 1.54 -29.88
CA THR A 258 -5.51 0.67 -30.84
C THR A 258 -4.80 -0.66 -31.06
N ASP A 259 -3.67 -0.89 -30.37
CA ASP A 259 -2.98 -2.17 -30.36
C ASP A 259 -3.52 -3.11 -29.26
N GLN A 260 -2.83 -4.22 -29.02
CA GLN A 260 -3.23 -5.23 -28.03
C GLN A 260 -3.28 -4.74 -26.57
N TYR A 261 -2.84 -3.51 -26.27
CA TYR A 261 -2.84 -2.94 -24.93
C TYR A 261 -3.92 -1.88 -24.70
N GLY A 262 -4.80 -1.59 -25.67
CA GLY A 262 -5.91 -0.62 -25.48
C GLY A 262 -7.24 -1.06 -26.06
N GLY A 263 -8.27 -0.24 -25.84
CA GLY A 263 -9.64 -0.52 -26.23
C GLY A 263 -10.39 -1.37 -25.20
N SER A 264 -10.49 -2.67 -25.46
CA SER A 264 -11.30 -3.58 -24.61
C SER A 264 -10.77 -3.69 -23.17
N PHE A 265 -11.60 -4.18 -22.27
CA PHE A 265 -11.21 -4.45 -20.88
C PHE A 265 -10.00 -5.40 -20.81
N GLU A 266 -10.01 -6.47 -21.61
CA GLU A 266 -8.95 -7.47 -21.69
C GLU A 266 -7.63 -6.85 -22.17
N ASN A 267 -7.69 -5.96 -23.16
CA ASN A 267 -6.50 -5.28 -23.66
C ASN A 267 -5.95 -4.26 -22.66
N ARG A 268 -6.82 -3.44 -22.03
CA ARG A 268 -6.40 -2.47 -21.01
C ARG A 268 -5.82 -3.12 -19.76
N THR A 269 -6.31 -4.31 -19.40
CA THR A 269 -5.78 -5.10 -18.27
C THR A 269 -4.57 -5.96 -18.62
N ARG A 270 -4.26 -6.14 -19.91
CA ARG A 270 -3.19 -7.03 -20.38
C ARG A 270 -1.83 -6.75 -19.75
N LEU A 271 -1.41 -5.48 -19.68
CA LEU A 271 -0.15 -5.11 -19.03
C LEU A 271 -0.09 -5.60 -17.57
N LEU A 272 -1.16 -5.38 -16.80
CA LEU A 272 -1.21 -5.81 -15.41
C LEU A 272 -1.13 -7.35 -15.31
N VAL A 273 -1.87 -8.07 -16.15
CA VAL A 273 -1.85 -9.54 -16.18
C VAL A 273 -0.44 -10.06 -16.48
N GLU A 274 0.22 -9.50 -17.50
CA GLU A 274 1.60 -9.86 -17.87
C GLU A 274 2.59 -9.54 -16.74
N ILE A 275 2.43 -8.41 -16.03
CA ILE A 275 3.22 -8.07 -14.85
C ILE A 275 3.02 -9.08 -13.72
N ILE A 276 1.79 -9.46 -13.41
CA ILE A 276 1.49 -10.45 -12.35
C ILE A 276 2.16 -11.78 -12.69
N GLN A 277 2.04 -12.24 -13.94
CA GLN A 277 2.66 -13.48 -14.42
C GLN A 277 4.19 -13.41 -14.34
N SER A 278 4.78 -12.29 -14.79
CA SER A 278 6.22 -12.06 -14.70
C SER A 278 6.73 -12.10 -13.27
N ILE A 279 6.05 -11.42 -12.33
CA ILE A 279 6.41 -11.46 -10.90
C ILE A 279 6.28 -12.87 -10.35
N ARG A 280 5.18 -13.57 -10.63
CA ARG A 280 4.97 -14.95 -10.16
C ARG A 280 6.03 -15.92 -10.67
N ALA A 281 6.56 -15.72 -11.87
CA ALA A 281 7.67 -16.51 -12.39
C ALA A 281 9.02 -16.28 -11.66
N HIS A 282 9.16 -15.16 -10.92
CA HIS A 282 10.42 -14.75 -10.27
C HIS A 282 10.41 -14.87 -8.74
N ILE A 283 9.27 -15.22 -8.14
CA ILE A 283 9.14 -15.32 -6.69
C ILE A 283 8.64 -16.71 -6.28
N PRO A 284 9.00 -17.20 -5.07
CA PRO A 284 8.44 -18.43 -4.55
C PRO A 284 6.91 -18.39 -4.48
N ASP A 285 6.26 -19.53 -4.74
CA ASP A 285 4.82 -19.70 -4.54
C ASP A 285 4.38 -19.43 -3.10
N THR A 286 5.29 -19.44 -2.14
CA THR A 286 5.01 -19.13 -0.73
C THR A 286 4.89 -17.62 -0.46
N THR A 287 5.40 -16.78 -1.34
CA THR A 287 5.45 -15.31 -1.16
C THR A 287 4.09 -14.69 -1.47
N PRO A 288 3.46 -13.96 -0.52
CA PRO A 288 2.25 -13.20 -0.78
C PRO A 288 2.46 -12.12 -1.85
N LEU A 289 1.52 -12.05 -2.81
CA LEU A 289 1.47 -11.01 -3.84
C LEU A 289 0.21 -10.18 -3.64
N PHE A 290 0.42 -8.90 -3.37
CA PHE A 290 -0.63 -7.92 -3.18
C PHE A 290 -0.76 -7.10 -4.47
N LEU A 291 -1.95 -6.57 -4.72
CA LEU A 291 -2.20 -5.61 -5.77
C LEU A 291 -2.91 -4.40 -5.17
N ARG A 292 -2.41 -3.20 -5.44
CA ARG A 292 -3.11 -1.97 -5.13
C ARG A 292 -3.76 -1.38 -6.38
N VAL A 293 -5.06 -1.10 -6.32
CA VAL A 293 -5.81 -0.49 -7.42
C VAL A 293 -6.47 0.81 -7.00
N SER A 294 -6.67 1.72 -7.95
CA SER A 294 -7.66 2.78 -7.78
C SER A 294 -9.00 2.24 -8.25
N SER A 295 -9.89 1.91 -7.31
CA SER A 295 -11.13 1.18 -7.61
C SER A 295 -12.18 2.00 -8.36
N THR A 296 -12.01 3.32 -8.42
CA THR A 296 -12.74 4.24 -9.30
C THR A 296 -11.87 5.49 -9.50
N GLU A 297 -12.04 6.14 -10.64
CA GLU A 297 -11.36 7.39 -10.98
C GLU A 297 -12.14 8.65 -10.57
N TRP A 298 -13.41 8.50 -10.16
CA TRP A 298 -14.31 9.61 -9.82
C TRP A 298 -14.55 10.57 -10.99
N LEU A 299 -14.69 10.05 -12.20
CA LEU A 299 -14.86 10.83 -13.43
C LEU A 299 -16.30 10.81 -13.96
N GLU A 300 -17.23 10.18 -13.26
CA GLU A 300 -18.64 10.09 -13.63
C GLU A 300 -19.22 11.51 -13.85
N GLY A 301 -19.88 11.72 -14.99
CA GLY A 301 -20.44 13.02 -15.38
C GLY A 301 -19.39 14.08 -15.78
N THR A 302 -18.18 13.66 -16.18
CA THR A 302 -17.18 14.53 -16.82
C THR A 302 -17.08 14.24 -18.32
N ALA A 303 -16.74 15.25 -19.12
CA ALA A 303 -16.63 15.10 -20.58
C ALA A 303 -15.67 13.97 -21.02
N PRO A 304 -14.50 13.74 -20.39
CA PRO A 304 -13.66 12.58 -20.72
C PRO A 304 -14.36 11.24 -20.48
N ALA A 305 -15.08 11.09 -19.37
CA ALA A 305 -15.78 9.84 -19.05
C ALA A 305 -16.97 9.60 -19.98
N GLU A 306 -17.71 10.64 -20.36
CA GLU A 306 -18.79 10.53 -21.33
C GLU A 306 -18.27 10.12 -22.72
N LYS A 307 -17.06 10.58 -23.08
CA LYS A 307 -16.45 10.31 -24.38
C LYS A 307 -15.80 8.93 -24.47
N TRP A 308 -15.10 8.50 -23.41
CA TRP A 308 -14.25 7.31 -23.46
C TRP A 308 -14.63 6.22 -22.45
N GLY A 309 -15.57 6.49 -21.55
CA GLY A 309 -15.80 5.69 -20.34
C GLY A 309 -14.83 6.05 -19.22
N SER A 310 -14.92 5.35 -18.10
CA SER A 310 -14.05 5.53 -16.93
C SER A 310 -13.72 4.16 -16.34
N TRP A 311 -12.60 4.05 -15.61
CA TRP A 311 -12.40 2.95 -14.70
C TRP A 311 -13.23 3.18 -13.44
N ASP A 312 -14.19 2.30 -13.20
CA ASP A 312 -15.17 2.38 -12.12
C ASP A 312 -15.12 1.13 -11.20
N VAL A 313 -16.01 1.09 -10.21
CA VAL A 313 -16.04 0.00 -9.23
C VAL A 313 -16.38 -1.34 -9.89
N GLU A 314 -17.27 -1.35 -10.89
CA GLU A 314 -17.61 -2.58 -11.61
C GLU A 314 -16.45 -3.10 -12.44
N SER A 315 -15.69 -2.22 -13.10
CA SER A 315 -14.42 -2.58 -13.76
C SER A 315 -13.44 -3.22 -12.77
N THR A 316 -13.39 -2.70 -11.55
CA THR A 316 -12.54 -3.26 -10.49
C THR A 316 -13.04 -4.61 -10.00
N ILE A 317 -14.36 -4.82 -9.86
CA ILE A 317 -14.94 -6.13 -9.51
C ILE A 317 -14.64 -7.15 -10.61
N GLN A 318 -14.76 -6.76 -11.88
CA GLN A 318 -14.41 -7.61 -13.01
C GLN A 318 -12.94 -8.01 -12.97
N LEU A 319 -12.03 -7.07 -12.69
CA LEU A 319 -10.61 -7.36 -12.51
C LEU A 319 -10.37 -8.27 -11.31
N ALA A 320 -10.97 -7.96 -10.17
CA ALA A 320 -10.78 -8.68 -8.91
C ALA A 320 -11.15 -10.17 -9.02
N ARG A 321 -12.15 -10.51 -9.85
CA ARG A 321 -12.52 -11.91 -10.14
C ARG A 321 -11.42 -12.71 -10.85
N LEU A 322 -10.54 -12.05 -11.59
CA LEU A 322 -9.42 -12.68 -12.32
C LEU A 322 -8.19 -12.88 -11.43
N LEU A 323 -8.05 -12.07 -10.37
CA LEU A 323 -6.82 -11.98 -9.57
C LEU A 323 -6.40 -13.29 -8.89
N PRO A 324 -7.30 -14.09 -8.28
CA PRO A 324 -6.90 -15.32 -7.60
C PRO A 324 -6.25 -16.36 -8.52
N SER A 325 -6.77 -16.53 -9.74
CA SER A 325 -6.23 -17.51 -10.70
C SER A 325 -4.88 -17.07 -11.27
N LEU A 326 -4.60 -15.77 -11.27
CA LEU A 326 -3.28 -15.20 -11.58
C LEU A 326 -2.32 -15.26 -10.39
N GLY A 327 -2.81 -15.72 -9.23
CA GLY A 327 -2.03 -15.87 -8.00
C GLY A 327 -1.91 -14.57 -7.20
N VAL A 328 -2.79 -13.59 -7.32
CA VAL A 328 -2.82 -12.45 -6.38
C VAL A 328 -3.63 -12.85 -5.14
N ASP A 329 -3.11 -12.54 -3.96
CA ASP A 329 -3.66 -13.01 -2.68
C ASP A 329 -4.47 -11.95 -1.93
N PHE A 330 -4.16 -10.67 -2.19
CA PHE A 330 -4.70 -9.54 -1.46
C PHE A 330 -4.87 -8.33 -2.37
N LEU A 331 -6.01 -7.65 -2.29
CA LEU A 331 -6.32 -6.43 -3.02
C LEU A 331 -6.40 -5.24 -2.07
N ASP A 332 -5.45 -4.31 -2.17
CA ASP A 332 -5.48 -3.01 -1.49
C ASP A 332 -6.36 -2.02 -2.28
N VAL A 333 -7.51 -1.66 -1.70
CA VAL A 333 -8.57 -0.90 -2.36
C VAL A 333 -8.38 0.60 -2.16
N SER A 334 -7.78 1.25 -3.16
CA SER A 334 -7.60 2.70 -3.21
C SER A 334 -8.57 3.39 -4.18
N SER A 335 -8.35 4.67 -4.52
CA SER A 335 -9.13 5.33 -5.57
C SER A 335 -8.43 6.58 -6.15
N GLY A 336 -8.91 7.05 -7.30
CA GLY A 336 -8.56 8.32 -7.91
C GLY A 336 -7.10 8.42 -8.38
N GLY A 337 -6.69 9.66 -8.65
CA GLY A 337 -5.33 10.08 -8.97
C GLY A 337 -5.01 10.13 -10.47
N ASN A 338 -5.89 9.65 -11.35
CA ASN A 338 -5.58 9.52 -12.78
C ASN A 338 -5.80 10.80 -13.59
N HIS A 339 -6.75 11.65 -13.23
CA HIS A 339 -7.14 12.78 -14.06
C HIS A 339 -7.55 14.00 -13.21
N PRO A 340 -7.21 15.25 -13.61
CA PRO A 340 -7.46 16.45 -12.80
C PRO A 340 -8.95 16.79 -12.63
N LEU A 341 -9.81 16.32 -13.54
CA LEU A 341 -11.27 16.51 -13.44
C LEU A 341 -11.96 15.54 -12.47
N GLN A 342 -11.23 14.65 -11.82
CA GLN A 342 -11.79 13.74 -10.82
C GLN A 342 -12.50 14.50 -9.69
N ARG A 343 -13.67 14.02 -9.28
CA ARG A 343 -14.48 14.65 -8.23
C ARG A 343 -14.49 13.78 -6.98
N VAL A 344 -13.40 13.81 -6.23
CA VAL A 344 -13.31 13.09 -4.96
C VAL A 344 -13.98 13.93 -3.87
N ASN A 345 -15.13 13.48 -3.36
CA ASN A 345 -15.77 14.14 -2.24
C ASN A 345 -15.21 13.62 -0.91
N MET A 346 -14.03 14.12 -0.52
CA MET A 346 -13.35 13.74 0.72
C MET A 346 -14.12 14.15 1.99
N PHE A 347 -15.05 15.09 1.87
CA PHE A 347 -15.78 15.69 2.99
C PHE A 347 -17.16 15.04 3.22
N ALA A 348 -17.75 14.37 2.22
CA ALA A 348 -19.07 13.75 2.34
C ALA A 348 -19.06 12.28 2.82
N SER A 349 -17.91 11.61 2.88
CA SER A 349 -17.79 10.37 3.68
C SER A 349 -16.35 10.02 3.99
N LYS A 350 -16.00 9.96 5.28
CA LYS A 350 -14.71 9.41 5.74
C LYS A 350 -14.50 7.96 5.28
N ASP A 351 -15.60 7.26 4.99
CA ASP A 351 -15.61 5.82 4.68
C ASP A 351 -15.77 5.48 3.19
N TYR A 352 -15.60 6.44 2.28
CA TYR A 352 -15.89 6.22 0.86
C TYR A 352 -15.11 5.03 0.26
N GLN A 353 -13.81 4.90 0.57
CA GLN A 353 -12.99 3.76 0.13
C GLN A 353 -13.32 2.47 0.88
N ILE A 354 -13.72 2.57 2.15
CA ILE A 354 -14.13 1.42 2.97
C ILE A 354 -15.42 0.81 2.40
N LYS A 355 -16.38 1.64 1.99
CA LYS A 355 -17.61 1.20 1.32
C LYS A 355 -17.31 0.49 -0.01
N ILE A 356 -16.37 1.01 -0.79
CA ILE A 356 -15.93 0.36 -2.04
C ILE A 356 -15.23 -0.97 -1.75
N ALA A 357 -14.35 -1.02 -0.74
CA ALA A 357 -13.69 -2.26 -0.32
C ALA A 357 -14.72 -3.33 0.07
N ASN A 358 -15.74 -2.95 0.85
CA ASN A 358 -16.84 -3.85 1.20
C ASN A 358 -17.60 -4.34 -0.05
N GLN A 359 -17.96 -3.45 -0.98
CA GLN A 359 -18.67 -3.84 -2.21
C GLN A 359 -17.87 -4.89 -3.01
N ILE A 360 -16.56 -4.67 -3.18
CA ILE A 360 -15.68 -5.62 -3.86
C ILE A 360 -15.60 -6.93 -3.08
N ARG A 361 -15.46 -6.87 -1.76
CA ARG A 361 -15.43 -8.04 -0.88
C ARG A 361 -16.68 -8.89 -1.00
N GLN A 362 -17.86 -8.28 -0.97
CA GLN A 362 -19.13 -9.00 -1.13
C GLN A 362 -19.20 -9.67 -2.51
N ALA A 363 -18.76 -9.00 -3.58
CA ALA A 363 -18.75 -9.57 -4.92
C ALA A 363 -17.79 -10.76 -5.07
N ILE A 364 -16.64 -10.72 -4.39
CA ILE A 364 -15.65 -11.81 -4.36
C ILE A 364 -16.15 -12.99 -3.54
N LYS A 365 -16.75 -12.72 -2.37
CA LYS A 365 -17.37 -13.75 -1.52
C LYS A 365 -18.52 -14.45 -2.24
N ALA A 366 -19.39 -13.69 -2.90
CA ALA A 366 -20.50 -14.24 -3.69
C ALA A 366 -20.03 -15.10 -4.86
N ALA A 367 -18.82 -14.87 -5.38
CA ALA A 367 -18.19 -15.68 -6.42
C ALA A 367 -17.37 -16.86 -5.87
N ASP A 368 -17.37 -17.09 -4.56
CA ASP A 368 -16.54 -18.11 -3.87
C ASP A 368 -15.04 -18.02 -4.23
N LEU A 369 -14.54 -16.80 -4.36
CA LEU A 369 -13.15 -16.53 -4.74
C LEU A 369 -12.29 -16.21 -3.51
N LYS A 370 -11.07 -16.77 -3.50
CA LYS A 370 -10.10 -16.58 -2.43
C LYS A 370 -9.21 -15.36 -2.71
N LEU A 371 -9.78 -14.17 -2.55
CA LEU A 371 -9.05 -12.91 -2.58
C LEU A 371 -9.33 -12.14 -1.29
N LEU A 372 -8.27 -11.83 -0.54
CA LEU A 372 -8.39 -10.98 0.65
C LEU A 372 -8.50 -9.51 0.23
N ILE A 373 -9.28 -8.73 0.96
CA ILE A 373 -9.54 -7.32 0.67
C ILE A 373 -8.97 -6.44 1.79
N GLY A 374 -8.17 -5.46 1.41
CA GLY A 374 -7.65 -4.42 2.28
C GLY A 374 -8.40 -3.12 2.13
N ALA A 375 -8.76 -2.50 3.26
CA ALA A 375 -9.32 -1.16 3.29
C ALA A 375 -8.26 -0.12 3.66
N VAL A 376 -8.22 1.01 2.94
CA VAL A 376 -7.36 2.16 3.21
C VAL A 376 -8.15 3.45 3.07
N GLY A 377 -7.75 4.49 3.81
CA GLY A 377 -8.29 5.85 3.65
C GLY A 377 -8.86 6.39 4.95
N LEU A 378 -8.18 7.42 5.51
CA LEU A 378 -8.63 8.18 6.69
C LEU A 378 -9.01 7.33 7.93
N ILE A 379 -8.39 6.16 8.09
CA ILE A 379 -8.52 5.35 9.30
C ILE A 379 -7.64 5.97 10.39
N THR A 380 -8.25 6.63 11.36
CA THR A 380 -7.53 7.33 12.45
C THR A 380 -7.96 6.85 13.83
N GLU A 381 -9.20 6.39 13.98
CA GLU A 381 -9.77 6.02 15.27
C GLU A 381 -9.69 4.49 15.54
N PRO A 382 -9.43 4.07 16.79
CA PRO A 382 -9.39 2.66 17.17
C PRO A 382 -10.66 1.88 16.85
N GLU A 383 -11.83 2.45 17.13
CA GLU A 383 -13.13 1.80 16.93
C GLU A 383 -13.43 1.66 15.45
N GLN A 384 -13.10 2.67 14.65
CA GLN A 384 -13.20 2.60 13.19
C GLN A 384 -12.31 1.47 12.64
N ALA A 385 -11.06 1.38 13.10
CA ALA A 385 -10.13 0.33 12.71
C ALA A 385 -10.66 -1.07 13.04
N ARG A 386 -11.26 -1.25 14.23
CA ARG A 386 -11.90 -2.49 14.65
C ARG A 386 -13.08 -2.82 13.74
N ASP A 387 -14.03 -1.90 13.62
CA ASP A 387 -15.33 -2.13 12.98
C ASP A 387 -15.21 -2.45 11.48
N ILE A 388 -14.10 -2.09 10.83
CA ILE A 388 -13.82 -2.46 9.44
C ILE A 388 -13.59 -3.96 9.28
N VAL A 389 -12.95 -4.62 10.25
CA VAL A 389 -12.52 -6.03 10.14
C VAL A 389 -13.26 -6.96 11.09
N GLU A 390 -14.09 -6.42 11.98
CA GLU A 390 -14.82 -7.20 12.98
C GLU A 390 -15.88 -8.08 12.34
N ASP A 391 -15.93 -9.33 12.76
CA ASP A 391 -17.04 -10.24 12.48
C ASP A 391 -18.09 -10.07 13.59
N GLY A 392 -19.33 -9.79 13.22
CA GLY A 392 -20.43 -9.55 14.15
C GLY A 392 -20.81 -10.75 15.02
N HIS A 393 -20.21 -11.92 14.77
CA HIS A 393 -20.27 -13.05 15.70
C HIS A 393 -19.41 -12.86 16.97
N ALA A 394 -18.44 -11.94 16.97
CA ALA A 394 -17.46 -11.80 18.05
C ALA A 394 -17.87 -10.84 19.20
N HIS A 395 -18.82 -9.91 19.01
CA HIS A 395 -19.07 -8.87 20.02
C HIS A 395 -20.53 -8.34 20.06
N ALA A 396 -21.38 -8.97 20.90
CA ALA A 396 -22.70 -8.45 21.26
C ALA A 396 -22.73 -7.74 22.64
N HIS A 397 -21.59 -7.53 23.31
CA HIS A 397 -21.59 -6.99 24.68
C HIS A 397 -20.63 -5.82 24.87
N GLY A 398 -21.21 -4.68 25.27
CA GLY A 398 -20.57 -3.74 26.21
C GLY A 398 -19.66 -2.66 25.62
N VAL A 399 -20.21 -1.75 24.81
CA VAL A 399 -19.72 -0.36 24.78
C VAL A 399 -20.94 0.56 24.78
N ASP A 400 -21.02 1.43 25.77
CA ASP A 400 -22.07 2.43 25.95
C ASP A 400 -22.09 3.37 24.73
N ARG A 401 -23.03 3.14 23.80
CA ARG A 401 -23.19 3.92 22.58
C ARG A 401 -23.92 5.22 22.92
N SER A 402 -23.18 6.20 23.43
CA SER A 402 -23.71 7.55 23.58
C SER A 402 -23.63 8.33 22.25
N ILE A 403 -24.82 8.43 21.63
CA ILE A 403 -25.39 9.56 20.88
C ILE A 403 -24.88 9.82 19.45
N GLY A 404 -25.83 9.72 18.50
CA GLY A 404 -25.91 10.62 17.34
C GLY A 404 -26.27 9.96 16.00
N GLU A 405 -27.57 9.82 15.72
CA GLU A 405 -28.23 9.68 14.40
C GLU A 405 -27.83 8.54 13.43
N GLU A 406 -26.66 7.91 13.55
CA GLU A 406 -26.28 6.73 12.73
C GLU A 406 -26.94 5.42 13.18
N ALA A 407 -27.52 5.39 14.38
CA ALA A 407 -28.25 4.24 14.90
C ALA A 407 -29.55 3.95 14.12
N ALA A 408 -30.12 4.94 13.42
CA ALA A 408 -31.31 4.73 12.61
C ALA A 408 -30.99 4.05 11.26
N ALA A 409 -29.84 4.38 10.65
CA ALA A 409 -29.38 3.73 9.42
C ALA A 409 -28.84 2.30 9.66
N ALA A 410 -28.44 1.98 10.89
CA ALA A 410 -28.00 0.64 11.28
C ALA A 410 -29.17 -0.36 11.44
N ASN A 411 -30.40 0.12 11.66
CA ASN A 411 -31.56 -0.75 11.91
C ASN A 411 -32.22 -1.29 10.63
N GLU A 412 -31.93 -0.74 9.44
CA GLU A 412 -32.43 -1.30 8.17
C GLU A 412 -31.56 -2.46 7.63
N LEU A 413 -30.43 -2.77 8.29
CA LEU A 413 -29.50 -3.85 7.91
C LEU A 413 -29.48 -5.04 8.90
N THR A 414 -30.33 -5.03 9.93
CA THR A 414 -30.33 -6.05 10.99
C THR A 414 -31.37 -7.16 10.85
N ASP A 415 -32.18 -7.18 9.78
CA ASP A 415 -33.21 -8.20 9.57
C ASP A 415 -32.76 -9.43 8.76
N ALA A 416 -31.51 -9.85 8.94
CA ALA A 416 -31.08 -11.19 8.54
C ALA A 416 -30.33 -11.85 9.71
N LYS A 417 -30.65 -13.12 9.98
CA LYS A 417 -30.10 -13.96 11.06
C LYS A 417 -28.59 -14.29 10.91
N GLY A 418 -27.74 -13.33 10.56
CA GLY A 418 -26.28 -13.44 10.47
C GLY A 418 -25.64 -12.20 11.07
N GLY A 419 -24.50 -12.35 11.76
CA GLY A 419 -23.79 -11.22 12.35
C GLY A 419 -23.39 -10.16 11.30
N LYS A 420 -23.04 -8.96 11.76
CA LYS A 420 -22.46 -7.90 10.91
C LYS A 420 -21.18 -8.44 10.24
N GLU A 421 -21.23 -8.65 8.93
CA GLU A 421 -20.07 -9.12 8.17
C GLU A 421 -18.94 -8.07 8.12
N PRO A 422 -17.66 -8.49 8.16
CA PRO A 422 -16.53 -7.57 8.08
C PRO A 422 -16.45 -6.89 6.71
N LEU A 423 -16.14 -5.60 6.71
CA LEU A 423 -16.01 -4.76 5.51
C LEU A 423 -14.72 -5.05 4.74
N ALA A 424 -13.67 -5.48 5.42
CA ALA A 424 -12.39 -5.88 4.85
C ALA A 424 -11.70 -6.96 5.70
N ASP A 425 -10.70 -7.64 5.14
CA ASP A 425 -9.91 -8.65 5.84
C ASP A 425 -8.75 -8.04 6.64
N ALA A 426 -8.26 -6.87 6.23
CA ALA A 426 -7.24 -6.09 6.95
C ALA A 426 -7.36 -4.59 6.66
N ILE A 427 -6.73 -3.77 7.50
CA ILE A 427 -6.64 -2.32 7.29
C ILE A 427 -5.21 -1.92 6.91
N LEU A 428 -5.12 -0.95 6.01
CA LEU A 428 -3.88 -0.26 5.69
C LEU A 428 -3.97 1.18 6.15
N VAL A 429 -2.96 1.62 6.90
CA VAL A 429 -2.93 2.93 7.54
C VAL A 429 -1.71 3.70 7.04
N ALA A 430 -1.93 4.94 6.62
CA ALA A 430 -0.90 5.81 6.04
C ALA A 430 -0.56 6.97 6.98
N ARG A 431 -1.14 8.16 6.72
CA ARG A 431 -0.83 9.43 7.41
C ARG A 431 -0.87 9.37 8.94
N GLN A 432 -1.68 8.48 9.51
CA GLN A 432 -1.73 8.31 10.97
C GLN A 432 -0.40 7.79 11.52
N PHE A 433 0.28 6.86 10.84
CA PHE A 433 1.61 6.39 11.26
C PHE A 433 2.69 7.48 11.15
N LEU A 434 2.59 8.40 10.18
CA LEU A 434 3.52 9.54 10.08
C LEU A 434 3.40 10.50 11.28
N ARG A 435 2.22 10.59 11.90
CA ARG A 435 1.97 11.47 13.05
C ARG A 435 2.19 10.75 14.39
N GLU A 436 1.73 9.51 14.46
CA GLU A 436 1.70 8.70 15.67
C GLU A 436 2.25 7.30 15.37
N PRO A 437 3.57 7.09 15.39
CA PRO A 437 4.14 5.79 15.06
C PRO A 437 3.75 4.68 16.07
N GLU A 438 3.28 5.02 17.28
CA GLU A 438 2.72 4.12 18.30
C GLU A 438 1.26 3.74 18.11
N TRP A 439 0.66 4.11 16.99
CA TRP A 439 -0.78 3.99 16.81
C TRP A 439 -1.33 2.58 17.09
N VAL A 440 -0.62 1.50 16.73
CA VAL A 440 -1.07 0.13 17.07
C VAL A 440 -1.17 -0.10 18.58
N LEU A 441 -0.17 0.34 19.36
CA LEU A 441 -0.18 0.21 20.82
C LEU A 441 -1.30 1.07 21.44
N LYS A 442 -1.55 2.26 20.87
CA LYS A 442 -2.64 3.15 21.29
C LYS A 442 -4.01 2.53 20.99
N VAL A 443 -4.18 1.93 19.82
CA VAL A 443 -5.40 1.22 19.42
C VAL A 443 -5.64 0.02 20.32
N ALA A 444 -4.62 -0.80 20.59
CA ALA A 444 -4.72 -1.93 21.51
C ALA A 444 -5.16 -1.46 22.91
N TRP A 445 -4.51 -0.42 23.42
CA TRP A 445 -4.86 0.18 24.71
C TRP A 445 -6.31 0.69 24.76
N LYS A 446 -6.75 1.43 23.74
CA LYS A 446 -8.12 1.96 23.65
C LYS A 446 -9.18 0.87 23.55
N LEU A 447 -8.87 -0.23 22.87
CA LEU A 447 -9.77 -1.38 22.74
C LEU A 447 -9.64 -2.39 23.89
N GLY A 448 -8.84 -2.10 24.92
CA GLY A 448 -8.66 -2.98 26.08
C GLY A 448 -7.87 -4.27 25.79
N VAL A 449 -7.11 -4.32 24.69
CA VAL A 449 -6.31 -5.48 24.29
C VAL A 449 -4.91 -5.36 24.88
N ASP A 450 -4.52 -6.30 25.74
CA ASP A 450 -3.14 -6.40 26.22
C ASP A 450 -2.26 -7.02 25.12
N VAL A 451 -1.28 -6.25 24.67
CA VAL A 451 -0.34 -6.65 23.61
C VAL A 451 1.09 -6.64 24.13
N ALA A 452 1.95 -7.43 23.49
CA ALA A 452 3.38 -7.37 23.72
C ALA A 452 3.94 -5.98 23.33
N TRP A 453 4.93 -5.52 24.09
CA TRP A 453 5.66 -4.27 23.86
C TRP A 453 7.13 -4.59 23.59
N PRO A 454 7.89 -3.68 22.96
CA PRO A 454 9.34 -3.81 22.89
C PRO A 454 9.91 -3.99 24.30
N ASN A 455 10.81 -4.96 24.48
CA ASN A 455 11.42 -5.27 25.78
C ASN A 455 12.04 -4.03 26.45
N GLN A 456 12.59 -3.12 25.63
CA GLN A 456 13.23 -1.87 26.06
C GLN A 456 12.21 -0.82 26.57
N PHE A 457 10.94 -0.94 26.21
CA PHE A 457 9.87 0.04 26.50
C PHE A 457 8.90 -0.43 27.59
N LEU A 458 9.20 -1.53 28.27
CA LEU A 458 8.30 -2.10 29.30
C LEU A 458 7.98 -1.13 30.45
N ARG A 459 8.84 -0.13 30.71
CA ARG A 459 8.65 0.90 31.74
C ARG A 459 7.75 2.07 31.32
N VAL A 460 7.37 2.16 30.05
CA VAL A 460 6.58 3.27 29.50
C VAL A 460 5.26 2.80 28.88
N ARG A 461 4.77 1.63 29.30
CA ARG A 461 3.45 1.13 28.90
C ARG A 461 2.35 2.13 29.30
N PHE A 462 1.31 2.22 28.48
CA PHE A 462 0.12 2.99 28.85
C PHE A 462 -0.50 2.44 30.14
N PRO A 463 -0.98 3.31 31.06
CA PRO A 463 -1.72 2.86 32.25
C PRO A 463 -2.95 2.05 31.83
N LYS A 464 -3.33 1.02 32.61
CA LYS A 464 -4.59 0.30 32.33
C LYS A 464 -5.77 1.28 32.44
N LEU A 465 -6.69 1.22 31.46
CA LEU A 465 -7.91 2.05 31.42
C LEU A 465 -8.88 1.71 32.55
#